data_AF-A0A927Z3V1-F1
#
_entry.id   AF-A0A927Z3V1-F1
#
_cell.length_a   1.000
_cell.length_b   1.000
_cell.length_c   1.000
_cell.angle_alpha   90.00
_cell.angle_beta   90.00
_cell.angle_gamma   90.00
#
_symmetry.space_group_name_H-M   'P 1'
#
loop_
_entity.id
_entity.type
_entity.pdbx_description
1 polymer ?
#
loop_
_entity_poly.entity_id
_entity_poly.type
_entity_poly.pdbx_seq_one_letter_code
_entity_poly.pdbx_strand_id
1 'polypeptide(L)'
;MAEKDNQAIESLALNKEDILVKLKEKGLRLTQQRKLIVDIIANEEYSCCKEIYILAHKKDDSIGIATVYRMLNVLEEIGAVNRKNIQKAACSGRCCDMSGGCTVVTDSQKIILSEADLQEALKYIMEKNGYEKAQEIKAVLVNQE
;
A
#
# COMPACT_ATOMS: atom_id res chain seq x y z
N MET A 1 -5.68 -5.92 17.19
CA MET A 1 -4.70 -4.87 16.84
C MET A 1 -4.34 -4.83 15.35
N ALA A 2 -4.74 -5.82 14.53
CA ALA A 2 -4.41 -5.92 13.10
C ALA A 2 -5.34 -5.15 12.13
N GLU A 3 -6.46 -4.60 12.61
CA GLU A 3 -7.48 -3.98 11.75
C GLU A 3 -7.10 -2.58 11.24
N LYS A 4 -6.07 -1.95 11.81
CA LYS A 4 -5.66 -0.57 11.48
C LYS A 4 -4.56 -0.49 10.42
N ASP A 5 -4.04 -1.63 9.97
CA ASP A 5 -2.86 -1.70 9.11
C ASP A 5 -3.16 -1.31 7.66
N ASN A 6 -4.39 -1.56 7.21
CA ASN A 6 -4.88 -1.26 5.87
C ASN A 6 -5.83 -0.06 5.82
N GLN A 7 -5.89 0.75 6.90
CA GLN A 7 -6.65 1.99 6.85
C GLN A 7 -6.02 2.94 5.83
N ALA A 8 -6.87 3.54 5.00
CA ALA A 8 -6.42 4.50 4.02
C ALA A 8 -5.91 5.77 4.69
N ILE A 9 -4.77 6.29 4.23
CA ILE A 9 -4.17 7.52 4.74
C ILE A 9 -4.17 8.56 3.63
N GLU A 10 -4.62 9.75 3.96
CA GLU A 10 -4.58 10.90 3.06
C GLU A 10 -3.72 12.00 3.69
N SER A 11 -2.75 12.55 2.94
CA SER A 11 -2.02 13.77 3.30
C SER A 11 -2.92 14.99 3.14
N LEU A 12 -2.96 15.85 4.15
CA LEU A 12 -3.77 17.07 4.12
C LEU A 12 -2.91 18.27 3.69
N ALA A 13 -2.48 18.31 2.43
CA ALA A 13 -1.84 19.43 1.69
C ALA A 13 -0.83 20.36 2.43
N LEU A 14 -0.31 19.92 3.58
CA LEU A 14 0.69 20.63 4.35
C LEU A 14 2.05 20.33 3.73
N ASN A 15 2.81 21.37 3.44
CA ASN A 15 4.19 21.18 2.99
C ASN A 15 5.03 20.63 4.16
N LYS A 16 6.18 20.05 3.81
CA LYS A 16 7.11 19.41 4.76
C LYS A 16 7.51 20.34 5.89
N GLU A 17 7.80 21.60 5.59
CA GLU A 17 8.25 22.61 6.53
C GLU A 17 7.19 22.88 7.60
N ASP A 18 5.92 23.04 7.20
CA ASP A 18 4.80 23.25 8.11
C ASP A 18 4.59 22.07 9.06
N ILE A 19 4.75 20.84 8.56
CA ILE A 19 4.66 19.63 9.38
C ILE A 19 5.78 19.62 10.43
N LEU A 20 7.01 19.98 10.06
CA LEU A 20 8.15 20.03 10.98
C LEU A 20 7.99 21.12 12.05
N VAL A 21 7.44 22.28 11.69
CA VAL A 21 7.13 23.37 12.63
C VAL A 21 6.10 22.90 13.66
N LYS A 22 4.98 22.34 13.21
CA LYS A 22 3.92 21.83 14.09
C LYS A 22 4.41 20.72 15.03
N LEU A 23 5.28 19.83 14.55
CA LEU A 23 5.90 18.80 15.40
C LEU A 23 6.76 19.41 16.51
N LYS A 24 7.49 20.49 16.20
CA LYS A 24 8.30 21.21 17.17
C LYS A 24 7.44 21.97 18.19
N GLU A 25 6.34 22.58 17.75
CA GLU A 25 5.36 23.25 18.64
C GLU A 25 4.68 22.26 19.61
N LYS A 26 4.43 21.03 19.16
CA LYS A 26 3.99 19.91 20.02
C LYS A 26 5.08 19.39 20.98
N GLY A 27 6.29 19.94 20.95
CA GLY A 27 7.41 19.55 21.82
C GLY A 27 8.16 18.28 21.39
N LEU A 28 7.95 17.78 20.16
CA LEU A 28 8.67 16.61 19.69
C LEU A 28 10.08 16.97 19.18
N ARG A 29 11.08 16.25 19.70
CA ARG A 29 12.45 16.29 19.15
C ARG A 29 12.48 15.84 17.68
N LEU A 30 13.01 16.64 16.77
CA LEU A 30 13.11 16.28 15.34
C LEU A 30 14.30 15.34 15.06
N THR A 31 14.18 14.06 15.40
CA THR A 31 15.17 13.03 15.06
C THR A 31 15.20 12.74 13.56
N GLN A 32 16.26 12.08 13.07
CA GLN A 32 16.37 11.71 11.66
C GLN A 32 15.22 10.80 11.20
N GLN A 33 14.84 9.79 12.01
CA GLN A 33 13.69 8.93 11.73
C GLN A 33 12.38 9.72 11.57
N ARG A 34 12.14 10.73 12.41
CA ARG A 34 10.93 11.56 12.31
C ARG A 34 10.94 12.41 11.05
N LYS A 35 12.09 13.01 10.72
CA LYS A 35 12.26 13.78 9.48
C LYS A 35 12.05 12.91 8.25
N LEU A 36 12.55 11.67 8.26
CA LEU A 36 12.38 10.72 7.17
C LEU A 36 10.91 10.34 6.96
N ILE A 37 10.17 10.06 8.04
CA ILE A 37 8.74 9.73 7.94
C ILE A 37 7.94 10.95 7.43
N VAL A 38 8.28 12.16 7.88
CA VAL A 38 7.66 13.39 7.35
C VAL A 38 7.98 13.59 5.87
N ASP A 39 9.21 13.30 5.45
CA ASP A 39 9.64 13.40 4.05
C ASP A 39 8.86 12.44 3.14
N ILE A 40 8.65 11.20 3.59
CA ILE A 40 7.82 10.23 2.87
C ILE A 40 6.38 10.73 2.75
N ILE A 41 5.82 11.25 3.85
CA ILE A 41 4.43 11.74 3.87
C ILE A 41 4.22 12.96 2.97
N ALA A 42 5.25 13.81 2.82
CA ALA A 42 5.15 15.02 2.01
C ALA A 42 5.45 14.79 0.52
N ASN A 43 6.28 13.80 0.17
CA ASN A 43 6.88 13.72 -1.17
C ASN A 43 6.67 12.37 -1.89
N GLU A 44 6.18 11.33 -1.22
CA GLU A 44 5.98 10.01 -1.81
C GLU A 44 4.49 9.69 -1.94
N GLU A 45 4.15 8.77 -2.84
CA GLU A 45 2.81 8.22 -2.93
C GLU A 45 2.65 7.02 -1.98
N TYR A 46 1.52 6.98 -1.27
CA TYR A 46 1.16 5.88 -0.38
C TYR A 46 -0.37 5.80 -0.24
N SER A 47 -0.85 4.60 0.07
CA SER A 47 -2.28 4.30 0.25
C SER A 47 -2.62 3.96 1.69
N CYS A 48 -1.69 3.40 2.46
CA CYS A 48 -1.92 2.92 3.84
C CYS A 48 -0.67 2.96 4.73
N CYS A 49 -0.86 2.69 6.03
CA CYS A 49 0.22 2.61 7.03
C CYS A 49 1.36 1.68 6.60
N LYS A 50 1.01 0.53 6.02
CA LYS A 50 1.98 -0.52 5.67
C LYS A 50 2.95 -0.05 4.58
N GLU A 51 2.48 0.73 3.61
CA GLU A 51 3.33 1.29 2.55
C GLU A 51 4.29 2.34 3.10
N ILE A 52 3.81 3.24 3.96
CA ILE A 52 4.67 4.21 4.65
C ILE A 52 5.78 3.48 5.42
N TYR A 53 5.44 2.37 6.08
CA TYR A 53 6.43 1.53 6.74
C TYR A 53 7.43 0.91 5.77
N ILE A 54 6.98 0.31 4.67
CA ILE A 54 7.88 -0.31 3.68
C ILE A 54 8.85 0.75 3.12
N LEU A 55 8.35 1.94 2.78
CA LEU A 55 9.16 3.05 2.28
C LEU A 55 10.18 3.53 3.32
N ALA A 56 9.75 3.69 4.57
CA ALA A 56 10.63 4.13 5.67
C ALA A 56 11.70 3.08 5.98
N HIS A 57 11.30 1.81 6.11
CA HIS A 57 12.19 0.70 6.43
C HIS A 57 13.22 0.43 5.33
N LYS A 58 12.86 0.65 4.06
CA LYS A 58 13.80 0.59 2.94
C LYS A 58 14.89 1.67 3.00
N LYS A 59 14.58 2.84 3.56
CA LYS A 59 15.52 3.97 3.72
C LYS A 59 16.29 3.90 5.05
N ASP A 60 15.70 3.34 6.10
CA ASP A 60 16.30 3.13 7.43
C ASP A 60 15.68 1.88 8.09
N ASP A 61 16.44 0.78 8.10
CA ASP A 61 16.00 -0.53 8.60
C ASP A 61 15.78 -0.58 10.12
N SER A 62 16.28 0.43 10.85
CA SER A 62 16.02 0.57 12.29
C SER A 62 14.59 1.06 12.59
N ILE A 63 13.86 1.54 11.58
CA ILE A 63 12.48 1.97 11.72
C ILE A 63 11.55 0.76 11.73
N GLY A 64 11.04 0.44 12.92
CA GLY A 64 9.97 -0.53 13.10
C GLY A 64 8.57 0.05 12.83
N ILE A 65 7.63 -0.82 12.48
CA ILE A 65 6.22 -0.48 12.24
C ILE A 65 5.58 0.31 13.39
N ALA A 66 5.93 0.00 14.65
CA ALA A 66 5.43 0.71 15.83
C ALA A 66 5.86 2.19 15.88
N THR A 67 7.02 2.53 15.29
CA THR A 67 7.47 3.91 15.18
C THR A 67 6.65 4.67 14.14
N VAL A 68 6.32 4.04 13.03
CA VAL A 68 5.44 4.61 11.99
C VAL A 68 4.04 4.88 12.57
N TYR A 69 3.45 3.93 13.30
CA TYR A 69 2.15 4.15 13.94
C TYR A 69 2.14 5.32 14.92
N ARG A 70 3.14 5.40 15.79
CA ARG A 70 3.26 6.52 16.74
C ARG A 70 3.38 7.85 16.01
N MET A 71 4.16 7.90 14.93
CA MET A 71 4.26 9.09 14.11
C MET A 71 2.94 9.45 13.43
N LEU A 72 2.24 8.49 12.83
CA LEU A 72 0.97 8.73 12.17
C LEU A 72 -0.10 9.24 13.13
N ASN A 73 -0.14 8.75 14.38
CA ASN A 73 -1.04 9.32 15.40
C ASN A 73 -0.74 10.80 15.66
N VAL A 74 0.54 11.16 15.82
CA VAL A 74 0.94 12.55 16.06
C VAL A 74 0.64 13.42 14.84
N LEU A 75 0.90 12.91 13.64
CA LEU A 75 0.63 13.62 12.39
C LEU A 75 -0.87 13.84 12.17
N GLU A 76 -1.71 12.90 12.60
CA GLU A 76 -3.16 13.05 12.60
C GLU A 76 -3.61 14.13 13.59
N GLU A 77 -3.05 14.14 14.82
CA GLU A 77 -3.36 15.15 15.84
C GLU A 77 -3.01 16.59 15.40
N ILE A 78 -1.96 16.77 14.58
CA ILE A 78 -1.56 18.10 14.06
C ILE A 78 -2.22 18.44 12.71
N GLY A 79 -3.10 17.54 12.23
CA GLY A 79 -3.84 17.69 10.97
C GLY A 79 -2.99 17.55 9.72
N ALA A 80 -1.84 16.86 9.78
CA ALA A 80 -0.99 16.57 8.62
C ALA A 80 -1.49 15.40 7.79
N VAL A 81 -2.15 14.43 8.43
CA VAL A 81 -2.74 13.26 7.77
C VAL A 81 -4.13 12.98 8.34
N ASN A 82 -4.94 12.24 7.61
CA ASN A 82 -6.22 11.73 8.10
C ASN A 82 -6.37 10.24 7.78
N ARG A 83 -6.87 9.45 8.73
CA ARG A 83 -7.22 8.05 8.50
C ARG A 83 -8.67 7.95 8.04
N LYS A 84 -8.87 7.54 6.79
CA LYS A 84 -10.22 7.24 6.29
C LYS A 84 -10.61 5.83 6.69
N ASN A 85 -11.70 5.72 7.45
CA ASN A 85 -12.44 4.46 7.59
C ASN A 85 -13.18 4.18 6.29
N ILE A 86 -12.51 3.60 5.31
CA ILE A 86 -13.19 3.06 4.13
C ILE A 86 -13.94 1.81 4.60
N GLN A 87 -15.25 1.95 4.84
CA GLN A 87 -16.16 0.80 4.83
C GLN A 87 -16.09 0.20 3.42
N LYS A 88 -15.26 -0.84 3.22
CA LYS A 88 -15.21 -1.90 2.18
C LYS A 88 -15.73 -1.67 0.74
N ALA A 89 -16.10 -0.46 0.31
CA ALA A 89 -16.91 -0.26 -0.90
C ALA A 89 -16.22 0.58 -1.99
N ALA A 90 -15.01 1.07 -1.75
CA ALA A 90 -14.27 1.81 -2.78
C ALA A 90 -12.76 1.76 -2.54
N CYS A 91 -12.16 0.57 -2.58
CA CYS A 91 -10.78 0.53 -3.04
C CYS A 91 -10.83 0.75 -4.55
N SER A 92 -10.55 1.98 -4.99
CA SER A 92 -10.39 2.35 -6.40
C SER A 92 -9.05 1.82 -6.96
N GLY A 93 -8.78 0.53 -6.75
CA GLY A 93 -7.67 -0.18 -7.37
C GLY A 93 -6.28 0.34 -7.00
N ARG A 94 -6.08 0.92 -5.81
CA ARG A 94 -4.74 1.36 -5.36
C ARG A 94 -4.32 0.91 -3.97
N CYS A 95 -5.14 0.10 -3.27
CA CYS A 95 -4.93 -0.23 -1.86
C CYS A 95 -4.68 -1.71 -1.55
N CYS A 96 -4.65 -2.56 -2.57
CA CYS A 96 -4.13 -3.91 -2.50
C CYS A 96 -3.34 -4.08 -3.81
N ASP A 97 -2.02 -4.29 -3.75
CA ASP A 97 -1.13 -4.71 -4.86
C ASP A 97 -1.50 -4.31 -6.31
N MET A 98 -1.10 -3.12 -6.78
CA MET A 98 -1.43 -2.68 -8.16
C MET A 98 -0.23 -2.28 -9.02
N SER A 99 0.70 -3.21 -9.21
CA SER A 99 1.07 -3.56 -10.59
C SER A 99 0.23 -4.79 -10.90
N GLY A 100 -0.88 -4.62 -11.63
CA GLY A 100 -1.89 -5.66 -11.84
C GLY A 100 -1.26 -7.00 -12.20
N GLY A 101 -1.40 -7.97 -11.30
CA GLY A 101 -0.71 -9.23 -11.43
C GLY A 101 -0.99 -10.25 -10.33
N CYS A 102 -0.73 -11.52 -10.61
CA CYS A 102 -0.79 -12.60 -9.65
C CYS A 102 0.62 -12.93 -9.17
N THR A 103 0.81 -13.06 -7.85
CA THR A 103 2.06 -13.58 -7.31
C THR A 103 2.01 -15.09 -7.23
N VAL A 104 2.89 -15.76 -7.96
CA VAL A 104 3.10 -17.21 -7.86
C VAL A 104 4.33 -17.47 -6.99
N VAL A 105 4.15 -18.23 -5.92
CA VAL A 105 5.25 -18.68 -5.05
C VAL A 105 5.54 -20.13 -5.35
N THR A 106 6.77 -20.41 -5.78
CA THR A 106 7.30 -21.76 -5.97
C THR A 106 8.26 -22.11 -4.84
N ASP A 107 8.76 -23.35 -4.82
CA ASP A 107 9.79 -23.80 -3.88
C ASP A 107 11.12 -23.04 -4.02
N SER A 108 11.36 -22.46 -5.19
CA SER A 108 12.64 -21.91 -5.61
C SER A 108 12.61 -20.39 -5.80
N GLN A 109 11.45 -19.81 -6.11
CA GLN A 109 11.33 -18.37 -6.35
C GLN A 109 9.92 -17.82 -6.21
N LYS A 110 9.85 -16.50 -6.02
CA LYS A 110 8.64 -15.69 -6.09
C LYS A 110 8.57 -15.01 -7.46
N ILE A 111 7.49 -15.24 -8.19
CA ILE A 111 7.25 -14.71 -9.54
C ILE A 111 6.06 -13.78 -9.48
N ILE A 112 6.15 -12.63 -10.15
CA ILE A 112 5.04 -11.69 -10.33
C ILE A 112 4.60 -11.81 -11.79
N LEU A 113 3.38 -12.29 -12.01
CA LEU A 113 2.76 -12.41 -13.33
C LEU A 113 1.89 -11.18 -13.57
N SER A 114 2.03 -10.52 -14.70
CA SER A 114 1.17 -9.41 -15.12
C SER A 114 -0.24 -9.88 -15.52
N GLU A 115 -1.14 -8.93 -15.74
CA GLU A 115 -2.45 -9.21 -16.34
C GLU A 115 -2.34 -9.91 -17.71
N ALA A 116 -1.37 -9.50 -18.54
CA ALA A 116 -1.14 -10.12 -19.85
C ALA A 116 -0.69 -11.58 -19.72
N ASP A 117 0.23 -11.87 -18.78
CA ASP A 117 0.70 -13.23 -18.52
C ASP A 117 -0.45 -14.15 -18.08
N LEU A 118 -1.34 -13.63 -17.23
CA LEU A 118 -2.53 -14.36 -16.77
C LEU A 118 -3.53 -14.60 -17.90
N GLN A 119 -3.79 -13.60 -18.75
CA GLN A 119 -4.69 -13.74 -19.89
C GLN A 119 -4.18 -14.79 -20.88
N GLU A 120 -2.87 -14.78 -21.18
CA GLU A 120 -2.25 -15.77 -22.06
C GLU A 120 -2.33 -17.18 -21.47
N ALA A 121 -2.02 -17.33 -20.17
CA ALA A 121 -2.10 -18.63 -19.49
C ALA A 121 -3.52 -19.21 -19.48
N LEU A 122 -4.53 -18.37 -19.21
CA LEU A 122 -5.93 -18.81 -19.22
C LEU A 122 -6.40 -19.17 -20.63
N LYS A 123 -6.04 -18.38 -21.64
CA LYS A 123 -6.37 -18.68 -23.04
C LYS A 123 -5.78 -20.02 -23.47
N TYR A 124 -4.52 -20.29 -23.14
CA TYR A 124 -3.88 -21.58 -23.38
C TYR A 124 -4.65 -22.75 -22.75
N ILE A 125 -5.08 -22.61 -21.48
CA ILE A 125 -5.88 -23.63 -20.80
C ILE A 125 -7.23 -23.81 -21.50
N MET A 126 -7.89 -22.74 -21.91
CA MET A 126 -9.17 -22.79 -22.59
C MET A 126 -9.08 -23.51 -23.94
N GLU A 127 -8.10 -23.17 -24.77
CA GLU A 127 -7.85 -23.83 -26.06
C GLU A 127 -7.57 -25.32 -25.87
N LYS A 128 -6.70 -25.67 -24.93
CA LYS A 128 -6.36 -27.07 -24.61
C LYS A 128 -7.58 -27.89 -24.17
N ASN A 129 -8.59 -27.25 -23.59
CA ASN A 129 -9.85 -27.88 -23.17
C ASN A 129 -11.00 -27.73 -24.19
N GLY A 130 -10.72 -27.26 -25.41
CA GLY A 130 -11.70 -27.19 -26.50
C GLY A 130 -12.59 -25.93 -26.52
N TYR A 131 -12.24 -24.89 -25.78
CA TYR A 131 -12.98 -23.62 -25.72
C TYR A 131 -12.48 -22.57 -26.73
N GLU A 132 -12.10 -23.00 -27.93
CA GLU A 132 -11.44 -22.18 -28.98
C GLU A 132 -12.26 -20.99 -29.48
N LYS A 133 -13.57 -20.95 -29.19
CA LYS A 133 -14.49 -19.87 -29.62
C LYS A 133 -14.69 -18.77 -28.58
N ALA A 134 -14.06 -18.86 -27.40
CA ALA A 134 -14.17 -17.82 -26.41
C ALA A 134 -13.35 -16.58 -26.85
N GLN A 135 -14.05 -15.50 -27.18
CA GLN A 135 -13.41 -14.27 -27.69
C GLN A 135 -12.74 -13.45 -26.57
N GLU A 136 -13.26 -13.52 -25.34
CA GLU A 136 -12.79 -12.72 -24.22
C GLU A 136 -13.16 -13.37 -22.89
N ILE A 137 -12.21 -13.37 -21.94
CA ILE A 137 -12.42 -13.84 -20.57
C ILE A 137 -12.95 -12.66 -19.75
N LYS A 138 -14.23 -12.70 -19.40
CA LYS A 138 -14.89 -11.59 -18.67
C LYS A 138 -14.70 -11.65 -17.16
N ALA A 139 -14.59 -12.85 -16.59
CA ALA A 139 -14.41 -13.06 -15.15
C ALA A 139 -13.85 -14.47 -14.89
N VAL A 140 -13.06 -14.60 -13.82
CA VAL A 140 -12.62 -15.89 -13.27
C VAL A 140 -13.07 -15.95 -11.81
N LEU A 141 -13.84 -16.97 -11.46
CA LEU A 141 -14.37 -17.18 -10.11
C LEU A 141 -13.72 -18.44 -9.53
N VAL A 142 -13.12 -18.32 -8.35
CA VAL A 142 -12.54 -19.45 -7.62
C VAL A 142 -13.44 -19.76 -6.43
N ASN A 143 -14.07 -20.93 -6.46
CA ASN A 143 -14.87 -21.41 -5.34
C ASN A 143 -13.96 -22.22 -4.39
N GLN A 144 -14.09 -22.00 -3.09
CA GLN A 144 -13.49 -22.87 -2.08
C GLN A 144 -14.49 -23.96 -1.75
N GLU A 145 -14.11 -25.22 -1.94
CA GLU A 145 -14.87 -26.37 -1.43
C GLU A 145 -14.75 -26.48 0.09
#